data_AF-A0A9X3D056-F1
#
_entry.id   AF-A0A9X3D056-F1
#
_cell.length_a   1.000
_cell.length_b   1.000
_cell.length_c   1.000
_cell.angle_alpha   90.00
_cell.angle_beta   90.00
_cell.angle_gamma   90.00
#
_symmetry.space_group_name_H-M   'P 1'
#
loop_
_entity.id
_entity.type
_entity.pdbx_description
1 polymer ?
#
loop_
_entity_poly.entity_id
_entity_poly.type
_entity_poly.pdbx_seq_one_letter_code
_entity_poly.pdbx_strand_id
1 'polypeptide(L)'
;ANKLAGDLYYWRKIEENRYAIIQLDMMGHGISASLVCMFISSVLRDLMRTDPDPDYVMQELNKWMNGLNKHNGQIPYYFTAIYLVIDTEEKTVEYVNAGHPPGIALIDEKEVIDLPNNTYAIGFFEDIKIKKSTFTYTESLQLLLVTDGIVETIEDSGVLPCEYLKETSSFRWNSAAKIEPINMILSKEQQLLADDDMCAVLIQVN
;
A
#
# COMPACT_ATOMS: atom_id res chain seq x y z
N ALA A 1 23.91 9.68 5.45
CA ALA A 1 24.09 8.64 4.42
C ALA A 1 22.88 7.69 4.35
N ASN A 2 21.67 8.12 4.74
CA ASN A 2 20.54 7.22 5.06
C ASN A 2 19.25 7.58 4.30
N LYS A 3 19.31 7.98 3.02
CA LYS A 3 18.08 8.23 2.24
C LYS A 3 17.99 7.26 1.07
N LEU A 4 17.79 6.00 1.41
CA LEU A 4 17.17 5.04 0.50
C LEU A 4 15.94 4.56 1.25
N ALA A 5 14.77 5.01 0.81
CA ALA A 5 13.51 4.74 1.50
C ALA A 5 13.19 3.25 1.44
N GLY A 6 12.74 2.70 2.58
CA GLY A 6 12.17 1.34 2.65
C GLY A 6 10.82 1.27 1.94
N ASP A 7 10.08 2.38 2.02
CA ASP A 7 8.81 2.61 1.35
C ASP A 7 8.92 2.67 -0.17
N LEU A 8 7.99 1.98 -0.83
CA LEU A 8 7.80 2.09 -2.26
C LEU A 8 6.31 2.08 -2.59
N TYR A 9 5.89 3.06 -3.37
CA TYR A 9 4.65 2.96 -4.13
C TYR A 9 4.94 2.86 -5.61
N TYR A 10 4.11 2.12 -6.32
CA TYR A 10 4.15 2.03 -7.77
C TYR A 10 2.76 1.83 -8.32
N TRP A 11 2.48 2.43 -9.48
CA TRP A 11 1.24 2.22 -10.18
C TRP A 11 1.47 2.17 -11.68
N ARG A 12 0.51 1.56 -12.38
CA ARG A 12 0.47 1.58 -13.84
C ARG A 12 -0.93 1.33 -14.38
N LYS A 13 -1.15 1.83 -15.59
CA LYS A 13 -2.25 1.40 -16.46
C LYS A 13 -1.93 0.01 -17.02
N ILE A 14 -2.82 -0.95 -16.83
CA ILE A 14 -2.74 -2.32 -17.35
C ILE A 14 -3.43 -2.40 -18.72
N GLU A 15 -4.67 -1.90 -18.77
CA GLU A 15 -5.52 -1.80 -19.96
C GLU A 15 -6.25 -0.45 -19.95
N GLU A 16 -7.12 -0.18 -20.92
CA GLU A 16 -7.78 1.12 -21.07
C GLU A 16 -8.50 1.59 -19.80
N ASN A 17 -9.12 0.65 -19.09
CA ASN A 17 -9.93 0.89 -17.89
C ASN A 17 -9.38 0.18 -16.64
N ARG A 18 -8.19 -0.45 -16.71
CA ARG A 18 -7.63 -1.21 -15.58
C ARG A 18 -6.32 -0.62 -15.10
N TYR A 19 -6.24 -0.38 -13.79
CA TYR A 19 -5.10 0.24 -13.13
C TYR A 19 -4.65 -0.63 -11.97
N ALA A 20 -3.35 -0.89 -11.90
CA ALA A 20 -2.77 -1.65 -10.80
C ALA A 20 -1.87 -0.74 -9.97
N ILE A 21 -2.02 -0.80 -8.66
CA ILE A 21 -1.35 0.05 -7.69
C ILE A 21 -0.82 -0.83 -6.55
N ILE A 22 0.34 -0.49 -6.03
CA ILE A 22 0.90 -1.09 -4.82
C ILE A 22 1.56 -0.02 -3.97
N GLN A 23 1.40 -0.16 -2.67
CA GLN A 23 2.24 0.48 -1.66
C GLN A 23 2.83 -0.62 -0.79
N LEU A 24 4.14 -0.57 -0.57
CA LEU A 24 4.86 -1.52 0.25
C LEU A 24 5.86 -0.80 1.15
N ASP A 25 6.17 -1.44 2.26
CA ASP A 25 7.21 -1.03 3.20
C ASP A 25 8.10 -2.23 3.56
N MET A 26 9.40 -2.06 3.39
CA MET A 26 10.43 -3.08 3.55
C MET A 26 10.99 -3.08 4.97
N MET A 27 11.06 -4.26 5.60
CA MET A 27 11.66 -4.38 6.92
C MET A 27 13.11 -3.89 6.91
N GLY A 28 13.37 -2.94 7.82
CA GLY A 28 14.69 -2.46 8.16
C GLY A 28 15.21 -1.38 7.22
N HIS A 29 16.25 -0.70 7.68
CA HIS A 29 16.79 0.48 6.99
C HIS A 29 18.19 0.23 6.43
N GLY A 30 18.56 1.02 5.42
CA GLY A 30 19.91 1.07 4.87
C GLY A 30 20.11 0.24 3.60
N ILE A 31 21.38 0.12 3.18
CA ILE A 31 21.76 -0.31 1.82
C ILE A 31 21.23 -1.70 1.47
N SER A 32 21.27 -2.66 2.40
CA SER A 32 20.84 -4.04 2.13
C SER A 32 19.34 -4.13 1.90
N ALA A 33 18.51 -3.54 2.79
CA ALA A 33 17.06 -3.44 2.62
C ALA A 33 16.70 -2.72 1.30
N SER A 34 17.44 -1.68 0.96
CA SER A 34 17.25 -0.93 -0.29
C SER A 34 17.52 -1.76 -1.53
N LEU A 35 18.58 -2.59 -1.53
CA LEU A 35 18.89 -3.49 -2.65
C LEU A 35 17.80 -4.56 -2.83
N VAL A 36 17.29 -5.11 -1.73
CA VAL A 36 16.17 -6.06 -1.77
C VAL A 36 14.91 -5.36 -2.28
N CYS A 37 14.60 -4.15 -1.79
CA CYS A 37 13.47 -3.36 -2.27
C CYS A 37 13.58 -3.05 -3.78
N MET A 38 14.78 -2.67 -4.27
CA MET A 38 15.00 -2.46 -5.71
C MET A 38 14.81 -3.73 -6.54
N PHE A 39 15.29 -4.87 -6.06
CA PHE A 39 15.08 -6.16 -6.70
C PHE A 39 13.58 -6.50 -6.78
N ILE A 40 12.88 -6.39 -5.65
CA ILE A 40 11.43 -6.62 -5.56
C ILE A 40 10.65 -5.65 -6.45
N SER A 41 11.06 -4.39 -6.53
CA SER A 41 10.47 -3.42 -7.45
C SER A 41 10.60 -3.84 -8.91
N SER A 42 11.74 -4.43 -9.30
CA SER A 42 11.93 -4.95 -10.66
C SER A 42 11.02 -6.14 -10.93
N VAL A 43 11.01 -7.11 -10.02
CA VAL A 43 10.16 -8.32 -10.10
C VAL A 43 8.68 -7.95 -10.19
N LEU A 44 8.21 -7.08 -9.29
CA LEU A 44 6.85 -6.55 -9.27
C LEU A 44 6.43 -5.99 -10.62
N ARG A 45 7.26 -5.16 -11.25
CA ARG A 45 6.93 -4.53 -12.54
C ARG A 45 6.70 -5.57 -13.63
N ASP A 46 7.51 -6.64 -13.64
CA ASP A 46 7.39 -7.73 -14.60
C ASP A 46 6.18 -8.64 -14.30
N LEU A 47 5.89 -8.91 -13.02
CA LEU A 47 4.69 -9.64 -12.61
C LEU A 47 3.43 -8.90 -13.05
N MET A 48 3.33 -7.60 -12.78
CA MET A 48 2.21 -6.77 -13.22
C MET A 48 2.06 -6.67 -14.76
N ARG A 49 3.10 -7.01 -15.55
CA ARG A 49 2.98 -7.15 -17.02
C ARG A 49 2.41 -8.50 -17.41
N THR A 50 2.77 -9.53 -16.66
CA THR A 50 2.48 -10.93 -16.98
C THR A 50 1.04 -11.25 -16.61
N ASP A 51 0.67 -10.95 -15.38
CA ASP A 51 -0.67 -11.11 -14.85
C ASP A 51 -0.87 -10.11 -13.69
N PRO A 52 -1.77 -9.12 -13.83
CA PRO A 52 -2.01 -8.11 -12.80
C PRO A 52 -2.89 -8.64 -11.66
N ASP A 53 -3.36 -9.89 -11.69
CA ASP A 53 -4.23 -10.42 -10.65
C ASP A 53 -3.58 -10.32 -9.24
N PRO A 54 -4.28 -9.74 -8.24
CA PRO A 54 -3.73 -9.58 -6.90
C PRO A 54 -3.27 -10.88 -6.23
N ASP A 55 -3.95 -12.00 -6.44
CA ASP A 55 -3.55 -13.28 -5.85
C ASP A 55 -2.25 -13.76 -6.48
N TYR A 56 -2.16 -13.69 -7.81
CA TYR A 56 -0.96 -14.07 -8.56
C TYR A 56 0.24 -13.21 -8.15
N VAL A 57 0.12 -11.89 -8.22
CA VAL A 57 1.24 -10.96 -7.97
C VAL A 57 1.79 -11.17 -6.56
N MET A 58 0.91 -11.19 -5.55
CA MET A 58 1.34 -11.31 -4.16
C MET A 58 1.94 -12.69 -3.87
N GLN A 59 1.43 -13.75 -4.51
CA GLN A 59 1.97 -15.10 -4.35
C GLN A 59 3.35 -15.25 -4.99
N GLU A 60 3.55 -14.70 -6.18
CA GLU A 60 4.86 -14.71 -6.84
C GLU A 60 5.88 -13.86 -6.09
N LEU A 61 5.49 -12.69 -5.58
CA LEU A 61 6.36 -11.87 -4.73
C LEU A 61 6.82 -12.65 -3.47
N ASN A 62 5.92 -13.41 -2.83
CA ASN A 62 6.28 -14.27 -1.70
C ASN A 62 7.30 -15.34 -2.11
N LYS A 63 7.12 -15.99 -3.26
CA LYS A 63 8.07 -16.99 -3.78
C LYS A 63 9.46 -16.39 -4.01
N TRP A 64 9.52 -15.20 -4.60
CA TRP A 64 10.78 -14.49 -4.82
C TRP A 64 11.48 -14.13 -3.50
N MET A 65 10.75 -13.61 -2.52
CA MET A 65 11.30 -13.33 -1.19
C MET A 65 11.80 -14.59 -0.49
N ASN A 66 11.03 -15.68 -0.53
CA ASN A 66 11.46 -16.96 0.03
C ASN A 66 12.73 -17.49 -0.65
N GLY A 67 12.86 -17.31 -1.96
CA GLY A 67 14.07 -17.63 -2.71
C GLY A 67 15.30 -16.87 -2.20
N LEU A 68 15.15 -15.57 -1.92
CA LEU A 68 16.22 -14.75 -1.33
C LEU A 68 16.58 -15.21 0.08
N ASN A 69 15.58 -15.51 0.91
CA ASN A 69 15.78 -15.87 2.31
C ASN A 69 16.43 -17.25 2.49
N LYS A 70 16.22 -18.21 1.57
CA LYS A 70 16.82 -19.55 1.63
C LYS A 70 18.35 -19.55 1.65
N HIS A 71 18.99 -18.51 1.13
CA HIS A 71 20.44 -18.40 1.05
C HIS A 71 21.06 -17.53 2.15
N ASN A 72 20.24 -16.88 2.98
CA ASN A 72 20.68 -15.99 4.04
C ASN A 72 20.59 -16.70 5.40
N GLY A 73 21.72 -17.00 6.03
CA GLY A 73 21.78 -17.49 7.42
C GLY A 73 21.47 -16.42 8.49
N GLN A 74 20.74 -15.38 8.12
CA GLN A 74 20.38 -14.21 8.95
C GLN A 74 18.87 -14.09 9.08
N ILE A 75 18.39 -13.05 9.77
CA ILE A 75 16.96 -12.73 9.88
C ILE A 75 16.39 -12.57 8.44
N PRO A 76 15.28 -13.26 8.11
CA PRO A 76 14.69 -13.19 6.77
C PRO A 76 14.20 -11.78 6.46
N TYR A 77 14.42 -11.31 5.23
CA TYR A 77 13.79 -10.10 4.75
C TYR A 77 12.30 -10.34 4.55
N TYR A 78 11.48 -9.36 4.89
CA TYR A 78 10.06 -9.34 4.58
C TYR A 78 9.62 -7.90 4.33
N PHE A 79 8.45 -7.74 3.73
CA PHE A 79 7.83 -6.43 3.55
C PHE A 79 6.33 -6.51 3.72
N THR A 80 5.72 -5.43 4.20
CA THR A 80 4.27 -5.27 4.17
C THR A 80 3.86 -4.67 2.83
N ALA A 81 2.68 -5.02 2.32
CA ALA A 81 2.19 -4.41 1.08
C ALA A 81 0.67 -4.44 0.97
N ILE A 82 0.10 -3.40 0.37
CA ILE A 82 -1.26 -3.43 -0.16
C ILE A 82 -1.21 -3.29 -1.68
N TYR A 83 -1.73 -4.29 -2.38
CA TYR A 83 -1.82 -4.35 -3.84
C TYR A 83 -3.27 -4.31 -4.26
N LEU A 84 -3.60 -3.49 -5.25
CA LEU A 84 -4.95 -3.31 -5.75
C LEU A 84 -4.99 -3.19 -7.27
N VAL A 85 -6.07 -3.73 -7.85
CA VAL A 85 -6.47 -3.53 -9.23
C VAL A 85 -7.82 -2.84 -9.25
N ILE A 86 -7.89 -1.70 -9.92
CA ILE A 86 -9.11 -0.92 -10.11
C ILE A 86 -9.53 -1.08 -11.56
N ASP A 87 -10.76 -1.54 -11.76
CA ASP A 87 -11.44 -1.54 -13.06
C ASP A 87 -12.46 -0.39 -13.08
N THR A 88 -12.28 0.55 -14.00
CA THR A 88 -13.15 1.73 -14.17
C THR A 88 -14.32 1.49 -15.11
N GLU A 89 -14.29 0.40 -15.88
CA GLU A 89 -15.40 0.00 -16.74
C GLU A 89 -16.39 -0.87 -15.97
N GLU A 90 -15.89 -1.91 -15.30
CA GLU A 90 -16.68 -2.81 -14.45
C GLU A 90 -16.97 -2.21 -13.06
N LYS A 91 -16.30 -1.11 -12.71
CA LYS A 91 -16.43 -0.41 -11.42
C LYS A 91 -16.16 -1.31 -10.22
N THR A 92 -15.11 -2.11 -10.33
CA THR A 92 -14.67 -3.04 -9.30
C THR A 92 -13.29 -2.66 -8.78
N VAL A 93 -13.04 -2.94 -7.50
CA VAL A 93 -11.70 -2.91 -6.91
C VAL A 93 -11.41 -4.28 -6.32
N GLU A 94 -10.31 -4.88 -6.75
CA GLU A 94 -9.76 -6.10 -6.19
C GLU A 94 -8.48 -5.77 -5.43
N TYR A 95 -8.28 -6.32 -4.22
CA TYR A 95 -7.08 -6.03 -3.45
C TYR A 95 -6.62 -7.19 -2.56
N VAL A 96 -5.34 -7.19 -2.25
CA VAL A 96 -4.71 -7.99 -1.20
C VAL A 96 -3.93 -7.06 -0.29
N ASN A 97 -4.15 -7.16 1.02
CA ASN A 97 -3.39 -6.44 2.02
C ASN A 97 -2.59 -7.44 2.87
N ALA A 98 -1.28 -7.47 2.62
CA ALA A 98 -0.29 -8.34 3.21
C ALA A 98 0.47 -7.63 4.33
N GLY A 99 -0.12 -7.58 5.53
CA GLY A 99 0.55 -6.99 6.69
C GLY A 99 0.58 -5.46 6.75
N HIS A 100 0.06 -4.75 5.73
CA HIS A 100 0.13 -3.29 5.63
C HIS A 100 -0.99 -2.61 6.43
N PRO A 101 -0.83 -1.33 6.83
CA PRO A 101 -1.94 -0.55 7.36
C PRO A 101 -3.20 -0.66 6.48
N PRO A 102 -4.41 -0.71 7.06
CA PRO A 102 -5.64 -0.73 6.28
C PRO A 102 -5.74 0.48 5.35
N GLY A 103 -6.01 0.24 4.07
CA GLY A 103 -6.43 1.31 3.16
C GLY A 103 -7.82 1.80 3.53
N ILE A 104 -8.13 3.06 3.24
CA ILE A 104 -9.46 3.64 3.47
C ILE A 104 -10.10 3.95 2.11
N ALA A 105 -11.34 3.48 1.89
CA ALA A 105 -12.11 3.79 0.69
C ALA A 105 -13.35 4.61 1.04
N LEU A 106 -13.53 5.74 0.35
CA LEU A 106 -14.79 6.45 0.26
C LEU A 106 -15.46 6.07 -1.07
N ILE A 107 -16.58 5.35 -0.96
CA ILE A 107 -17.37 4.83 -2.08
C ILE A 107 -18.58 5.75 -2.29
N ASP A 108 -18.71 6.24 -3.52
CA ASP A 108 -19.83 7.06 -4.00
C ASP A 108 -20.16 8.27 -3.12
N GLU A 109 -19.14 8.81 -2.43
CA GLU A 109 -19.25 9.89 -1.45
C GLU A 109 -20.27 9.62 -0.32
N LYS A 110 -20.54 8.34 -0.05
CA LYS A 110 -21.60 7.90 0.87
C LYS A 110 -21.10 6.96 1.94
N GLU A 111 -20.19 6.05 1.59
CA GLU A 111 -19.76 4.98 2.48
C GLU A 111 -18.24 4.99 2.63
N VAL A 112 -17.76 4.94 3.88
CA VAL A 112 -16.34 4.79 4.19
C VAL A 112 -16.10 3.36 4.67
N ILE A 113 -15.24 2.62 3.98
CA ILE A 113 -14.86 1.25 4.34
C ILE A 113 -13.34 1.13 4.53
N ASP A 114 -12.95 0.11 5.29
CA ASP A 114 -11.55 -0.33 5.37
C ASP A 114 -11.23 -1.36 4.29
N LEU A 115 -9.96 -1.36 3.87
CA LEU A 115 -9.31 -2.45 3.16
C LEU A 115 -8.40 -3.18 4.16
N PRO A 116 -8.97 -4.00 5.07
CA PRO A 116 -8.22 -4.65 6.13
C PRO A 116 -7.19 -5.62 5.59
N ASN A 117 -6.18 -5.88 6.42
CA ASN A 117 -5.25 -6.98 6.23
C ASN A 117 -6.01 -8.31 6.03
N ASN A 118 -5.65 -9.04 4.97
CA ASN A 118 -6.20 -10.36 4.65
C ASN A 118 -5.14 -11.45 4.44
N THR A 119 -3.84 -11.15 4.62
CA THR A 119 -2.75 -12.12 4.59
C THR A 119 -1.51 -11.62 5.35
N TYR A 120 -0.61 -12.54 5.68
CA TYR A 120 0.67 -12.20 6.32
C TYR A 120 1.58 -11.36 5.41
N ALA A 121 2.50 -10.62 6.02
CA ALA A 121 3.57 -9.92 5.32
C ALA A 121 4.35 -10.84 4.38
N ILE A 122 4.79 -10.30 3.25
CA ILE A 122 5.42 -11.05 2.17
C ILE A 122 6.87 -11.40 2.56
N GLY A 123 7.24 -12.67 2.41
CA GLY A 123 8.55 -13.20 2.78
C GLY A 123 8.67 -13.62 4.25
N PHE A 124 7.63 -13.40 5.05
CA PHE A 124 7.64 -13.75 6.48
C PHE A 124 7.43 -15.26 6.72
N PHE A 125 6.56 -15.89 5.93
CA PHE A 125 6.34 -17.34 5.93
C PHE A 125 6.50 -17.92 4.53
N GLU A 126 7.02 -19.15 4.45
CA GLU A 126 7.18 -19.84 3.17
C GLU A 126 5.83 -20.03 2.46
N ASP A 127 4.85 -20.54 3.20
CA ASP A 127 3.49 -20.74 2.72
C ASP A 127 2.54 -19.75 3.36
N ILE A 128 1.96 -18.87 2.53
CA ILE A 128 0.89 -17.96 2.93
C ILE A 128 -0.36 -18.22 2.09
N LYS A 129 -1.53 -18.14 2.72
CA LYS A 129 -2.81 -18.21 2.03
C LYS A 129 -3.17 -16.81 1.58
N ILE A 130 -3.04 -16.55 0.29
CA ILE A 130 -3.46 -15.29 -0.32
C ILE A 130 -4.85 -15.51 -0.93
N LYS A 131 -5.74 -14.56 -0.64
CA LYS A 131 -7.05 -14.46 -1.28
C LYS A 131 -7.44 -13.00 -1.35
N LYS A 132 -7.68 -12.52 -2.56
CA LYS A 132 -8.11 -11.16 -2.83
C LYS A 132 -9.52 -10.92 -2.30
N SER A 133 -9.71 -9.71 -1.82
CA SER A 133 -11.00 -9.15 -1.49
C SER A 133 -11.46 -8.26 -2.65
N THR A 134 -12.78 -8.15 -2.82
CA THR A 134 -13.37 -7.36 -3.91
C THR A 134 -14.51 -6.52 -3.37
N PHE A 135 -14.62 -5.29 -3.86
CA PHE A 135 -15.79 -4.43 -3.67
C PHE A 135 -16.09 -3.64 -4.94
N THR A 136 -17.27 -3.02 -5.00
CA THR A 136 -17.76 -2.28 -6.17
C THR A 136 -18.09 -0.84 -5.80
N TYR A 137 -18.07 0.04 -6.80
CA TYR A 137 -18.54 1.43 -6.70
C TYR A 137 -19.44 1.76 -7.89
N THR A 138 -20.13 2.90 -7.89
CA THR A 138 -21.08 3.25 -8.96
C THR A 138 -20.83 4.59 -9.61
N GLU A 139 -20.47 5.61 -8.85
CA GLU A 139 -20.28 6.98 -9.31
C GLU A 139 -18.85 7.43 -9.08
N SER A 140 -18.32 7.24 -7.88
CA SER A 140 -17.00 7.75 -7.56
C SER A 140 -16.30 6.90 -6.51
N LEU A 141 -14.97 6.91 -6.58
CA LEU A 141 -14.12 6.22 -5.64
C LEU A 141 -13.03 7.18 -5.18
N GLN A 142 -12.72 7.16 -3.89
CA GLN A 142 -11.50 7.73 -3.34
C GLN A 142 -10.85 6.69 -2.43
N LEU A 143 -9.59 6.38 -2.67
CA LEU A 143 -8.78 5.49 -1.84
C LEU A 143 -7.63 6.27 -1.24
N LEU A 144 -7.41 6.07 0.05
CA LEU A 144 -6.23 6.54 0.79
C LEU A 144 -5.46 5.33 1.30
N LEU A 145 -4.18 5.27 0.94
CA LEU A 145 -3.23 4.28 1.42
C LEU A 145 -2.12 5.02 2.17
N VAL A 146 -1.67 4.46 3.30
CA VAL A 146 -0.64 5.05 4.15
C VAL A 146 0.33 3.98 4.64
N THR A 147 1.59 4.34 4.83
CA THR A 147 2.55 3.50 5.57
C THR A 147 2.40 3.66 7.07
N ASP A 148 3.00 2.74 7.82
CA ASP A 148 2.99 2.73 9.28
C ASP A 148 3.65 3.97 9.88
N GLY A 149 4.67 4.58 9.26
CA GLY A 149 5.20 5.86 9.71
C GLY A 149 4.14 6.96 9.89
N ILE A 150 3.08 6.96 9.06
CA ILE A 150 1.93 7.87 9.25
C ILE A 150 1.03 7.41 10.40
N VAL A 151 0.77 6.10 10.50
CA VAL A 151 -0.06 5.50 11.55
C VAL A 151 0.53 5.73 12.94
N GLU A 152 1.83 5.47 13.09
CA GLU A 152 2.59 5.67 14.33
C GLU A 152 2.60 7.14 14.72
N THR A 153 2.82 8.06 13.78
CA THR A 153 2.77 9.50 14.06
C THR A 153 1.39 9.97 14.55
N ILE A 154 0.30 9.39 14.03
CA ILE A 154 -1.06 9.67 14.53
C ILE A 154 -1.25 9.10 15.94
N GLU A 155 -0.77 7.88 16.17
CA GLU A 155 -0.86 7.20 17.47
C GLU A 155 -0.10 7.95 18.57
N ASP A 156 1.10 8.46 18.26
CA ASP A 156 1.91 9.30 19.15
C ASP A 156 1.22 10.62 19.53
N SER A 157 0.28 11.08 18.68
CA SER A 157 -0.56 12.25 18.96
C SER A 157 -1.73 11.91 19.91
N GLY A 158 -1.88 10.66 20.34
CA GLY A 158 -2.89 10.19 21.27
C GLY A 158 -4.26 9.91 20.64
N VAL A 159 -4.33 9.74 19.32
CA VAL A 159 -5.57 9.49 18.58
C VAL A 159 -5.54 8.08 17.99
N LEU A 160 -6.69 7.41 17.93
CA LEU A 160 -6.82 6.12 17.25
C LEU A 160 -6.64 6.31 15.74
N PRO A 161 -5.58 5.76 15.11
CA PRO A 161 -5.28 6.06 13.72
C PRO A 161 -6.39 5.65 12.74
N CYS A 162 -7.04 4.50 12.97
CA CYS A 162 -8.09 4.03 12.07
C CYS A 162 -9.32 4.95 12.05
N GLU A 163 -9.73 5.47 13.21
CA GLU A 163 -10.86 6.39 13.31
C GLU A 163 -10.50 7.73 12.68
N TYR A 164 -9.29 8.23 12.95
CA TYR A 164 -8.80 9.49 12.41
C TYR A 164 -8.71 9.48 10.87
N LEU A 165 -8.14 8.42 10.29
CA LEU A 165 -8.00 8.28 8.84
C LEU A 165 -9.37 8.16 8.15
N LYS A 166 -10.32 7.45 8.76
CA LYS A 166 -11.71 7.38 8.27
C LYS A 166 -12.41 8.72 8.33
N GLU A 167 -12.31 9.42 9.45
CA GLU A 167 -12.94 10.73 9.63
C GLU A 167 -12.39 11.74 8.60
N THR A 168 -11.07 11.79 8.46
CA THR A 168 -10.40 12.69 7.50
C THR A 168 -10.75 12.33 6.06
N SER A 169 -10.95 11.05 5.76
CA SER A 169 -11.30 10.54 4.42
C SER A 169 -12.81 10.43 4.18
N SER A 170 -13.65 10.94 5.10
CA SER A 170 -15.12 10.80 5.03
C SER A 170 -15.79 11.68 3.97
N PHE A 171 -15.02 12.55 3.33
CA PHE A 171 -15.44 13.39 2.23
C PHE A 171 -14.42 13.33 1.09
N ARG A 172 -14.88 13.62 -0.12
CA ARG A 172 -14.02 13.66 -1.29
C ARG A 172 -13.03 14.83 -1.17
N TRP A 173 -11.74 14.51 -1.18
CA TRP A 173 -10.69 15.52 -1.11
C TRP A 173 -10.60 16.27 -2.43
N ASN A 174 -10.43 17.59 -2.35
CA ASN A 174 -10.28 18.43 -3.52
C ASN A 174 -8.85 18.32 -4.09
N SER A 175 -8.64 17.36 -4.99
CA SER A 175 -7.34 17.16 -5.65
C SER A 175 -6.95 18.32 -6.59
N ALA A 176 -7.88 19.17 -7.01
CA ALA A 176 -7.58 20.35 -7.81
C ALA A 176 -6.75 21.39 -7.03
N ALA A 177 -6.76 21.33 -5.70
CA ALA A 177 -5.94 22.20 -4.85
C ALA A 177 -4.44 21.86 -4.88
N LYS A 178 -4.03 20.75 -5.52
CA LYS A 178 -2.63 20.26 -5.56
C LYS A 178 -1.97 20.14 -4.18
N ILE A 179 -2.78 19.86 -3.16
CA ILE A 179 -2.28 19.60 -1.82
C ILE A 179 -1.77 18.16 -1.80
N GLU A 180 -0.54 17.96 -1.31
CA GLU A 180 0.01 16.62 -1.15
C GLU A 180 -0.84 15.85 -0.12
N PRO A 181 -1.21 14.58 -0.37
CA PRO A 181 -2.10 13.82 0.50
C PRO A 181 -1.67 13.80 1.97
N ILE A 182 -0.36 13.72 2.24
CA ILE A 182 0.17 13.71 3.61
C ILE A 182 -0.17 14.98 4.40
N ASN A 183 -0.27 16.13 3.73
CA ASN A 183 -0.62 17.41 4.36
C ASN A 183 -2.12 17.52 4.72
N MET A 184 -2.94 16.59 4.22
CA MET A 184 -4.35 16.46 4.63
C MET A 184 -4.49 15.64 5.91
N ILE A 185 -3.47 14.86 6.26
CA ILE A 185 -3.47 13.91 7.39
C ILE A 185 -2.63 14.46 8.55
N LEU A 186 -1.44 14.97 8.27
CA LEU A 186 -0.47 15.39 9.28
C LEU A 186 -0.07 16.84 9.09
N SER A 187 0.11 17.56 10.19
CA SER A 187 0.73 18.87 10.19
C SER A 187 2.22 18.78 9.81
N LYS A 188 2.79 19.88 9.31
CA LYS A 188 4.23 19.94 9.01
C LYS A 188 5.13 19.70 10.22
N GLU A 189 4.65 20.04 11.42
CA GLU A 189 5.38 19.81 12.67
C GLU A 189 5.47 18.31 12.97
N GLN A 190 4.34 17.60 12.90
CA GLN A 190 4.30 16.14 13.06
C GLN A 190 5.19 15.45 12.02
N GLN A 191 5.12 15.88 10.75
CA GLN A 191 5.96 15.30 9.69
C GLN A 191 7.47 15.51 9.92
N LEU A 192 7.87 16.57 10.60
CA LEU A 192 9.29 16.85 10.91
C LEU A 192 9.81 16.07 12.11
N LEU A 193 8.90 15.60 12.96
CA LEU A 193 9.20 14.86 14.19
C LEU A 193 9.13 13.34 13.97
N ALA A 194 8.67 12.88 12.81
CA ALA A 194 8.57 11.46 12.50
C ALA A 194 9.95 10.79 12.47
N ASP A 195 10.02 9.62 13.11
CA ASP A 195 11.23 8.80 13.21
C ASP A 195 11.41 7.85 12.02
N ASP A 196 10.32 7.56 11.27
CA ASP A 196 10.29 6.65 10.12
C ASP A 196 9.87 7.33 8.80
N ASP A 197 10.06 6.62 7.69
CA ASP A 197 9.60 7.04 6.36
C ASP A 197 8.06 7.11 6.32
N MET A 198 7.52 8.16 5.67
CA MET A 198 6.08 8.37 5.53
C MET A 198 5.67 8.44 4.07
N CYS A 199 4.68 7.65 3.70
CA CYS A 199 4.09 7.70 2.38
C CYS A 199 2.57 7.67 2.45
N ALA A 200 1.92 8.62 1.78
CA ALA A 200 0.47 8.65 1.58
C ALA A 200 0.16 8.64 0.07
N VAL A 201 -0.67 7.70 -0.37
CA VAL A 201 -1.14 7.58 -1.75
C VAL A 201 -2.64 7.82 -1.79
N LEU A 202 -3.05 8.85 -2.54
CA LEU A 202 -4.45 9.17 -2.81
C LEU A 202 -4.79 8.77 -4.24
N ILE A 203 -5.86 7.99 -4.41
CA ILE A 203 -6.36 7.56 -5.72
C ILE A 203 -7.82 8.01 -5.83
N GLN A 204 -8.20 8.60 -6.96
CA GLN A 204 -9.57 9.07 -7.20
C GLN A 204 -10.06 8.64 -8.58
N VAL A 205 -11.27 8.09 -8.62
CA VAL A 205 -12.02 7.75 -9.83
C VAL A 205 -13.33 8.55 -9.83
N ASN A 206 -13.74 9.04 -11.00
CA ASN A 206 -15.00 9.77 -11.25
C ASN A 206 -15.87 9.03 -12.27
#